data_AF-A0A7S2JC89-F1
#
_entry.id   AF-A0A7S2JC89-F1
#
_cell.length_a   1.000
_cell.length_b   1.000
_cell.length_c   1.000
_cell.angle_alpha   90.00
_cell.angle_beta   90.00
_cell.angle_gamma   90.00
#
_symmetry.space_group_name_H-M   'P 1'
#
loop_
_entity.id
_entity.type
_entity.pdbx_description
1 polymer ?
#
loop_
_entity_poly.entity_id
_entity_poly.type
_entity_poly.pdbx_seq_one_letter_code
_entity_poly.pdbx_strand_id
1 'polypeptide(L)'
;ASVMRKEALVSYLHKEINDAKANNLMLSLHLKATMMKISDPILFGHAVEAFFDDVFAKHGDALAAAGANPRNGLADVLDAVAGMPDAQRAPIEAAIEECYAKRPGLA
;
A
#
# COMPACT_ATOMS: atom_id res chain seq x y z
N ALA A 1 -1.81 -26.53 12.77
CA ALA A 1 -2.37 -25.47 11.91
C ALA A 1 -1.93 -24.12 12.45
N SER A 2 -1.68 -23.13 11.59
CA SER A 2 -1.30 -21.76 11.97
C SER A 2 -2.15 -20.73 11.21
N VAL A 3 -2.23 -19.51 11.74
CA VAL A 3 -2.96 -18.40 11.14
C VAL A 3 -2.20 -17.09 11.35
N MET A 4 -2.25 -16.20 10.35
CA MET A 4 -1.81 -14.81 10.48
C MET A 4 -3.04 -13.94 10.74
N ARG A 5 -3.06 -13.21 11.84
CA ARG A 5 -4.19 -12.32 12.19
C ARG A 5 -4.05 -11.00 11.44
N LYS A 6 -5.06 -10.64 10.63
CA LYS A 6 -5.07 -9.40 9.85
C LYS A 6 -4.85 -8.17 10.74
N GLU A 7 -5.58 -8.08 11.84
CA GLU A 7 -5.52 -6.92 12.73
C GLU A 7 -4.11 -6.74 13.33
N ALA A 8 -3.50 -7.85 13.77
CA ALA A 8 -2.13 -7.85 14.29
C ALA A 8 -1.11 -7.47 13.21
N LEU A 9 -1.25 -7.98 11.99
CA LEU A 9 -0.38 -7.66 10.87
C LEU A 9 -0.45 -6.17 10.50
N VAL A 10 -1.66 -5.61 10.35
CA VAL A 10 -1.84 -4.20 9.99
C VAL A 10 -1.32 -3.29 11.11
N SER A 11 -1.60 -3.62 12.37
CA SER A 11 -1.03 -2.89 13.51
C SER A 11 0.51 -2.94 13.53
N TYR A 12 1.10 -4.09 13.19
CA TYR A 12 2.54 -4.24 13.06
C TYR A 12 3.10 -3.38 11.93
N LEU A 13 2.49 -3.41 10.74
CA LEU A 13 2.91 -2.60 9.60
C LEU A 13 2.93 -1.10 9.94
N HIS A 14 1.87 -0.57 10.54
CA HIS A 14 1.84 0.84 10.97
C HIS A 14 2.93 1.16 12.00
N LYS A 15 3.19 0.26 12.96
CA LYS A 15 4.27 0.43 13.93
C LYS A 15 5.62 0.53 13.23
N GLU A 16 5.95 -0.40 12.34
CA GLU A 16 7.25 -0.42 11.66
C GLU A 16 7.43 0.72 10.66
N ILE A 17 6.36 1.13 9.96
CA ILE A 17 6.37 2.33 9.10
C ILE A 17 6.74 3.58 9.93
N ASN A 18 6.11 3.73 11.10
CA ASN A 18 6.36 4.87 11.98
C ASN A 18 7.77 4.82 12.61
N ASP A 19 8.22 3.63 13.00
CA ASP A 19 9.57 3.42 13.55
C ASP A 19 10.66 3.75 12.52
N ALA A 20 10.52 3.28 11.28
CA ALA A 20 11.44 3.61 10.20
C ALA A 20 11.50 5.13 9.95
N LYS A 21 10.36 5.83 10.00
CA LYS A 21 10.33 7.29 9.87
C LYS A 21 11.03 7.99 11.04
N ALA A 22 10.74 7.56 12.27
CA ALA A 22 11.31 8.15 13.48
C ALA A 22 12.83 8.00 13.54
N ASN A 23 13.35 6.88 13.05
CA ASN A 23 14.78 6.58 13.04
C ASN A 23 15.50 7.02 11.74
N ASN A 24 14.79 7.71 10.82
CA ASN A 24 15.32 8.13 9.52
C ASN A 24 15.94 6.97 8.72
N LEU A 25 15.27 5.82 8.74
CA LEU A 25 15.65 4.60 8.01
C LEU A 25 14.78 4.44 6.76
N MET A 26 15.29 3.64 5.81
CA MET A 26 14.48 3.15 4.70
C MET A 26 13.69 1.92 5.16
N LEU A 27 12.41 1.89 4.81
CA LEU A 27 11.54 0.74 5.01
C LEU A 27 11.69 -0.22 3.82
N SER A 28 11.79 -1.52 4.11
CA SER A 28 11.83 -2.57 3.09
C SER A 28 10.91 -3.72 3.47
N LEU A 29 10.40 -4.43 2.47
CA LEU A 29 9.50 -5.56 2.65
C LEU A 29 10.05 -6.78 1.91
N HIS A 30 10.27 -7.87 2.64
CA HIS A 30 10.88 -9.09 2.12
C HIS A 30 9.89 -10.25 2.22
N LEU A 31 9.33 -10.64 1.08
CA LEU A 31 8.33 -11.72 0.94
C LEU A 31 8.74 -12.66 -0.19
N LYS A 32 8.02 -13.78 -0.35
CA LYS A 32 8.24 -14.78 -1.40
C LYS A 32 7.02 -14.92 -2.30
N ALA A 33 6.47 -13.79 -2.75
CA ALA A 33 5.17 -13.67 -3.43
C ALA A 33 4.96 -14.58 -4.65
N THR A 34 6.01 -14.87 -5.43
CA THR A 34 5.92 -15.73 -6.61
C THR A 34 5.72 -17.22 -6.28
N MET A 35 6.35 -17.68 -5.20
CA MET A 35 6.23 -19.07 -4.74
C MET A 35 5.03 -19.25 -3.81
N MET A 36 4.82 -18.29 -2.91
CA MET A 36 3.71 -18.27 -1.96
C MET A 36 2.49 -17.58 -2.57
N LYS A 37 1.95 -18.18 -3.64
CA LYS A 37 0.95 -17.58 -4.56
C LYS A 37 -0.33 -17.05 -3.92
N ILE A 38 -0.65 -17.47 -2.70
CA ILE A 38 -1.89 -17.08 -2.02
C ILE A 38 -1.59 -16.15 -0.85
N SER A 39 -0.75 -16.58 0.10
CA SER A 39 -0.50 -15.83 1.34
C SER A 39 0.21 -14.51 1.09
N ASP A 40 1.30 -14.55 0.34
CA ASP A 40 2.23 -13.42 0.27
C ASP A 40 1.67 -12.25 -0.56
N PRO A 41 0.92 -12.45 -1.65
CA PRO A 41 0.17 -11.36 -2.29
C PRO A 41 -0.84 -10.68 -1.35
N ILE A 42 -1.46 -11.43 -0.43
CA ILE A 42 -2.37 -10.84 0.58
C ILE A 42 -1.57 -10.01 1.58
N LEU A 43 -0.44 -10.53 2.08
CA LEU A 43 0.46 -9.78 2.97
C LEU A 43 0.99 -8.50 2.30
N PHE A 44 1.38 -8.62 1.04
CA PHE A 44 1.87 -7.51 0.23
C PHE A 44 0.80 -6.43 0.03
N GLY A 45 -0.44 -6.83 -0.29
CA GLY A 45 -1.57 -5.91 -0.39
C GLY A 45 -1.81 -5.14 0.91
N HIS A 46 -1.75 -5.80 2.06
CA HIS A 46 -1.87 -5.11 3.35
C HIS A 46 -0.72 -4.15 3.63
N ALA A 47 0.50 -4.44 3.15
CA ALA A 47 1.63 -3.52 3.27
C ALA A 47 1.45 -2.27 2.39
N VAL A 48 0.94 -2.43 1.16
CA VAL A 48 0.60 -1.31 0.27
C VAL A 48 -0.51 -0.46 0.89
N GLU A 49 -1.59 -1.09 1.36
CA GLU A 49 -2.70 -0.40 2.02
C GLU A 49 -2.26 0.34 3.29
N ALA A 50 -1.39 -0.26 4.12
CA ALA A 50 -0.90 0.37 5.34
C ALA A 50 0.07 1.53 5.08
N PHE A 51 0.88 1.45 4.02
CA PHE A 51 1.78 2.54 3.65
C PHE A 51 1.02 3.75 3.10
N PHE A 52 0.04 3.51 2.22
CA PHE A 52 -0.80 4.51 1.57
C PHE A 52 -2.19 4.64 2.22
N ASP A 53 -2.27 4.47 3.54
CA ASP A 53 -3.53 4.43 4.29
C ASP A 53 -4.43 5.66 4.03
N ASP A 54 -3.86 6.86 4.02
CA ASP A 54 -4.57 8.10 3.71
C ASP A 54 -5.18 8.11 2.28
N VAL A 55 -4.49 7.49 1.32
CA VAL A 55 -4.96 7.39 -0.08
C VAL A 55 -6.15 6.44 -0.16
N PHE A 56 -6.03 5.24 0.44
CA PHE A 56 -7.11 4.25 0.43
C PHE A 56 -8.30 4.69 1.29
N ALA A 57 -8.08 5.45 2.36
CA ALA A 57 -9.16 6.02 3.18
C ALA A 57 -9.98 7.06 2.41
N LYS A 58 -9.34 7.89 1.57
CA LYS A 58 -10.00 8.95 0.80
C LYS A 58 -10.54 8.49 -0.56
N HIS A 59 -9.87 7.54 -1.20
CA HIS A 59 -10.10 7.17 -2.61
C HIS A 59 -10.35 5.68 -2.83
N GLY A 60 -10.46 4.87 -1.78
CA GLY A 60 -10.58 3.42 -1.86
C GLY A 60 -11.71 2.93 -2.78
N ASP A 61 -12.89 3.54 -2.70
CA ASP A 61 -14.03 3.16 -3.56
C ASP A 61 -13.77 3.47 -5.03
N ALA A 62 -13.13 4.61 -5.33
CA ALA A 62 -12.79 4.99 -6.70
C ALA A 62 -11.69 4.09 -7.28
N LEU A 63 -10.67 3.76 -6.48
CA LEU A 63 -9.62 2.81 -6.83
C LEU A 63 -10.19 1.42 -7.09
N ALA A 64 -11.08 0.93 -6.22
CA ALA A 64 -11.73 -0.36 -6.39
C ALA A 64 -12.61 -0.39 -7.64
N ALA A 65 -13.37 0.69 -7.92
CA ALA A 65 -14.18 0.82 -9.12
C ALA A 65 -13.33 0.87 -10.41
N ALA A 66 -12.12 1.44 -10.33
CA ALA A 66 -11.14 1.45 -11.41
C ALA A 66 -10.40 0.11 -11.59
N GLY A 67 -10.63 -0.87 -10.69
CA GLY A 67 -10.03 -2.19 -10.76
C GLY A 67 -8.64 -2.30 -10.12
N ALA A 68 -8.21 -1.29 -9.35
CA ALA A 68 -6.92 -1.31 -8.66
C ALA A 68 -6.84 -2.49 -7.68
N ASN A 69 -5.75 -3.25 -7.73
CA ASN A 69 -5.51 -4.37 -6.84
C ASN A 69 -4.18 -4.23 -6.08
N PRO A 70 -4.19 -3.79 -4.81
CA PRO A 70 -2.96 -3.61 -4.03
C PRO A 70 -2.18 -4.92 -3.82
N ARG A 71 -2.81 -6.10 -3.97
CA ARG A 71 -2.11 -7.39 -3.91
C ARG A 71 -1.11 -7.59 -5.05
N ASN A 72 -1.30 -6.87 -6.14
CA ASN A 72 -0.38 -6.82 -7.29
C ASN A 72 0.66 -5.69 -7.15
N GLY A 73 0.59 -4.90 -6.08
CA GLY A 73 1.50 -3.80 -5.80
C GLY A 73 0.98 -2.43 -6.21
N LEU A 74 1.79 -1.41 -5.91
CA LEU A 74 1.46 -0.03 -6.25
C LEU A 74 1.39 0.21 -7.77
N ALA A 75 2.16 -0.52 -8.58
CA ALA A 75 2.13 -0.38 -10.03
C ALA A 75 0.71 -0.64 -10.60
N ASP A 76 0.04 -1.69 -10.15
CA ASP A 76 -1.33 -2.01 -10.55
C ASP A 76 -2.32 -0.89 -10.14
N VAL A 77 -2.12 -0.32 -8.95
CA VAL A 77 -2.90 0.84 -8.48
C VAL A 77 -2.67 2.07 -9.37
N LEU A 78 -1.41 2.36 -9.72
CA LEU A 78 -1.05 3.49 -10.58
C LEU A 78 -1.58 3.29 -12.01
N ASP A 79 -1.52 2.08 -12.55
CA ASP A 79 -2.06 1.73 -13.87
C ASP A 79 -3.58 1.95 -13.92
N ALA A 80 -4.30 1.54 -12.87
CA ALA A 80 -5.73 1.80 -12.73
C ALA A 80 -6.03 3.31 -12.67
N VAL A 81 -5.25 4.05 -11.89
CA VAL A 81 -5.35 5.52 -11.74
C VAL A 81 -5.08 6.25 -13.05
N ALA A 82 -4.12 5.78 -13.86
CA ALA A 82 -3.80 6.35 -15.16
C ALA A 82 -4.98 6.27 -16.15
N GLY A 83 -5.82 5.24 -16.04
CA GLY A 83 -7.02 5.06 -16.86
C GLY A 83 -8.23 5.92 -16.42
N MET A 84 -8.14 6.64 -15.30
CA MET A 84 -9.22 7.47 -14.78
C MET A 84 -9.27 8.86 -15.45
N PRO A 85 -10.44 9.53 -15.47
CA PRO A 85 -10.53 10.93 -15.89
C PRO A 85 -9.66 11.85 -15.03
N ASP A 86 -9.07 12.89 -15.62
CA ASP A 86 -8.14 13.82 -14.95
C ASP A 86 -8.67 14.37 -13.62
N ALA A 87 -9.97 14.68 -13.55
CA ALA A 87 -10.61 15.21 -12.33
C ALA A 87 -10.58 14.22 -11.14
N GLN A 88 -10.51 12.91 -11.41
CA GLN A 88 -10.38 11.87 -10.39
C GLN A 88 -8.92 11.44 -10.21
N ARG A 89 -8.12 11.43 -11.28
CA ARG A 89 -6.71 11.05 -11.27
C ARG A 89 -5.84 12.00 -10.44
N ALA A 90 -5.93 13.30 -10.73
CA ALA A 90 -5.07 14.32 -10.13
C ALA A 90 -5.08 14.35 -8.58
N PRO A 91 -6.24 14.27 -7.88
CA PRO A 91 -6.23 14.23 -6.42
C PRO A 91 -5.61 12.95 -5.85
N ILE A 92 -5.72 11.81 -6.54
CA ILE A 92 -5.13 10.54 -6.10
C ILE A 92 -3.60 10.59 -6.23
N GLU A 93 -3.09 11.06 -7.38
CA GLU A 93 -1.64 11.24 -7.60
C GLU A 93 -1.04 12.20 -6.56
N ALA A 94 -1.72 13.33 -6.29
CA ALA A 94 -1.29 14.27 -5.26
C ALA A 94 -1.27 13.64 -3.86
N ALA A 95 -2.25 12.79 -3.53
CA ALA A 95 -2.29 12.10 -2.25
C ALA A 95 -1.17 11.04 -2.11
N ILE A 96 -0.80 10.37 -3.22
CA ILE A 96 0.33 9.44 -3.25
C ILE A 96 1.66 10.18 -3.00
N GLU A 97 1.88 11.30 -3.69
CA GLU A 97 3.08 12.13 -3.48
C GLU A 97 3.17 12.70 -2.06
N GLU A 98 2.04 13.18 -1.52
CA GLU A 98 1.96 13.64 -0.13
C GLU A 98 2.30 12.51 0.85
N CYS A 99 1.83 11.29 0.57
CA CYS A 99 2.15 10.12 1.37
C CYS A 99 3.67 9.84 1.36
N TYR A 100 4.32 9.86 0.19
CA TYR A 100 5.77 9.69 0.10
C TYR A 100 6.55 10.75 0.89
N ALA A 101 6.12 12.01 0.88
CA ALA A 101 6.76 13.06 1.66
C ALA A 101 6.64 12.84 3.18
N LYS A 102 5.51 12.30 3.63
CA LYS A 102 5.21 12.06 5.06
C LYS A 102 5.83 10.77 5.60
N ARG A 103 5.92 9.72 4.78
CA ARG A 103 6.33 8.37 5.17
C ARG A 103 7.87 8.19 5.15
N PRO A 104 8.43 7.07 5.66
CA PRO A 104 9.85 6.78 5.47
C PRO A 104 10.16 6.56 3.99
N GLY A 105 11.44 6.68 3.62
CA GLY A 105 11.89 6.25 2.30
C GLY A 105 11.66 4.74 2.12
N LEU A 106 11.36 4.31 0.89
CA LEU A 106 11.23 2.90 0.53
C LEU A 106 12.49 2.41 -0.20
N ALA A 107 12.92 1.18 0.07
CA ALA A 107 14.02 0.49 -0.60
C ALA A 107 13.66 -0.02 -2.01
#